data_AF-A0A9E4KZ89-F1
#
_entry.id   AF-A0A9E4KZ89-F1
#
_cell.length_a   1.000
_cell.length_b   1.000
_cell.length_c   1.000
_cell.angle_alpha   90.00
_cell.angle_beta   90.00
_cell.angle_gamma   90.00
#
_symmetry.space_group_name_H-M   'P 1'
#
loop_
_entity.id
_entity.type
_entity.pdbx_description
1 polymer ?
#
loop_
_entity_poly.entity_id
_entity_poly.type
_entity_poly.pdbx_seq_one_letter_code
_entity_poly.pdbx_strand_id
1 'polypeptide(L)'
;VFALWAAERAWSASRRKRLALVILASLAVGLATLARLNFAPAAAVFGLSFLLWKHIPRVERLALLGLVGVITGGILGAYTLLIHLPSTGTLQLNCHSGMTLLASAVDKRVPVLASNGPHSAQYARLVALPTDKDLSSYSYTFPYWRNPDSWFSQAEVDEYLSQSVGDVPDEIPVAIHALAPNWFLGPCENSALQTRVYLEAIALQPITLALETARSILLMLLQQPPEDGFQNMYLDSAEQIEFQDGGTLGFQRAHSALYKGNLVWQPGIAVFSALFAPVNLLKLLTPPAVAAALWKRDWLLATVALLLLAELVAISLAAHIEPRLYAALAPLYTILIGWFLAEIAERVQ
;
A
#
# COMPACT_ATOMS: atom_id res chain seq x y z
N VAL A 1 10.74 -2.76 10.71
CA VAL A 1 11.41 -2.70 12.03
C VAL A 1 12.77 -3.39 12.03
N PHE A 2 12.88 -4.70 11.74
CA PHE A 2 14.18 -5.40 11.74
C PHE A 2 15.24 -4.74 10.85
N ALA A 3 14.90 -4.32 9.63
CA ALA A 3 15.82 -3.62 8.75
C ALA A 3 16.38 -2.32 9.35
N LEU A 4 15.54 -1.53 10.04
CA LEU A 4 15.96 -0.32 10.75
C LEU A 4 16.90 -0.65 11.91
N TRP A 5 16.60 -1.68 12.70
CA TRP A 5 17.46 -2.16 13.77
C TRP A 5 18.83 -2.61 13.25
N ALA A 6 18.86 -3.39 12.17
CA ALA A 6 20.10 -3.87 11.58
C ALA A 6 20.96 -2.71 11.03
N ALA A 7 20.33 -1.74 10.36
CA ALA A 7 21.00 -0.52 9.90
C ALA A 7 21.56 0.33 11.05
N GLU A 8 20.81 0.50 12.14
CA GLU A 8 21.29 1.18 13.36
C GLU A 8 22.51 0.49 13.96
N ARG A 9 22.50 -0.84 14.05
CA ARG A 9 23.68 -1.59 14.51
C ARG A 9 24.86 -1.46 13.55
N ALA A 10 24.60 -1.28 12.25
CA ALA A 10 25.64 -1.13 11.24
C ALA A 10 26.39 0.22 11.35
N TRP A 11 25.73 1.26 11.87
CA TRP A 11 26.30 2.59 12.06
C TRP A 11 27.59 2.58 12.88
N SER A 12 27.57 1.92 14.03
CA SER A 12 28.69 1.85 14.99
C SER A 12 29.61 0.64 14.78
N ALA A 13 29.33 -0.21 13.79
CA ALA A 13 30.06 -1.44 13.56
C ALA A 13 31.36 -1.25 12.74
N SER A 14 32.28 -2.22 12.87
CA SER A 14 33.42 -2.33 11.97
C SER A 14 32.97 -2.52 10.52
N ARG A 15 33.80 -2.16 9.54
CA ARG A 15 33.44 -2.21 8.10
C ARG A 15 32.83 -3.55 7.65
N ARG A 16 33.42 -4.68 8.07
CA ARG A 16 32.90 -6.02 7.73
C ARG A 16 31.53 -6.29 8.36
N LYS A 17 31.37 -5.96 9.65
CA LYS A 17 30.10 -6.14 10.37
C LYS A 17 29.01 -5.22 9.84
N ARG A 18 29.36 -3.97 9.51
CA ARG A 18 28.48 -2.99 8.86
C ARG A 18 27.93 -3.55 7.54
N LEU A 19 28.81 -4.04 6.67
CA LEU A 19 28.39 -4.63 5.40
C LEU A 19 27.42 -5.80 5.61
N ALA A 20 27.75 -6.73 6.51
CA ALA A 20 26.88 -7.87 6.81
C ALA A 20 25.50 -7.43 7.33
N LEU A 21 25.46 -6.44 8.23
CA LEU A 21 24.21 -5.90 8.78
C LEU A 21 23.37 -5.15 7.72
N VAL A 22 24.00 -4.41 6.82
CA VAL A 22 23.29 -3.77 5.70
C VAL A 22 22.76 -4.80 4.71
N ILE A 23 23.50 -5.88 4.43
CA ILE A 23 23.00 -7.01 3.63
C ILE A 23 21.75 -7.59 4.30
N LEU A 24 21.80 -7.89 5.60
CA LEU A 24 20.65 -8.43 6.34
C LEU A 24 19.45 -7.47 6.32
N ALA A 25 19.70 -6.16 6.49
CA ALA A 25 18.65 -5.15 6.39
C ALA A 25 18.04 -5.12 4.98
N SER A 26 18.86 -5.18 3.94
CA SER A 26 18.43 -5.17 2.54
C SER A 26 17.65 -6.44 2.17
N LEU A 27 18.05 -7.61 2.67
CA LEU A 27 17.31 -8.85 2.51
C LEU A 27 15.92 -8.74 3.14
N ALA A 28 15.82 -8.20 4.36
CA ALA A 28 14.54 -8.01 5.03
C ALA A 28 13.63 -7.02 4.30
N VAL A 29 14.19 -5.93 3.75
CA VAL A 29 13.44 -4.98 2.92
C VAL A 29 12.98 -5.64 1.62
N GLY A 30 13.85 -6.38 0.91
CA GLY A 30 13.49 -7.12 -0.30
C GLY A 30 12.37 -8.13 -0.07
N LEU A 31 12.43 -8.90 1.03
CA LEU A 31 11.37 -9.82 1.41
C LEU A 31 10.06 -9.09 1.75
N ALA A 32 10.13 -7.92 2.41
CA ALA A 32 8.94 -7.10 2.66
C ALA A 32 8.33 -6.57 1.35
N THR A 33 9.16 -6.14 0.39
CA THR A 33 8.70 -5.71 -0.94
C THR A 33 8.07 -6.86 -1.74
N LEU A 34 8.56 -8.10 -1.60
CA LEU A 34 7.90 -9.27 -2.19
C LEU A 34 6.51 -9.51 -1.59
N ALA A 35 6.39 -9.40 -0.26
CA ALA A 35 5.11 -9.59 0.42
C ALA A 35 4.12 -8.48 0.03
N ARG A 36 4.61 -7.27 -0.26
CA ARG A 36 3.83 -6.07 -0.58
C ARG A 36 4.59 -5.17 -1.56
N LEU A 37 4.27 -5.24 -2.85
CA LEU A 37 4.97 -4.47 -3.88
C LEU A 37 4.83 -2.95 -3.70
N ASN A 38 3.73 -2.51 -3.10
CA ASN A 38 3.53 -1.11 -2.73
C ASN A 38 4.54 -0.62 -1.67
N PHE A 39 5.36 -1.51 -1.08
CA PHE A 39 6.48 -1.18 -0.20
C PHE A 39 7.77 -0.81 -0.97
N ALA A 40 7.78 -0.88 -2.30
CA ALA A 40 8.94 -0.50 -3.11
C ALA A 40 9.39 0.96 -2.90
N PRO A 41 8.49 1.97 -2.77
CA PRO A 41 8.88 3.33 -2.41
C PRO A 41 9.57 3.42 -1.05
N ALA A 42 9.08 2.69 -0.03
CA ALA A 42 9.77 2.60 1.26
C ALA A 42 11.14 1.95 1.15
N ALA A 43 11.30 0.90 0.33
CA ALA A 43 12.61 0.31 0.08
C ALA A 43 13.60 1.31 -0.53
N ALA A 44 13.13 2.11 -1.50
CA ALA A 44 13.94 3.16 -2.11
C ALA A 44 14.34 4.25 -1.08
N VAL A 45 13.40 4.70 -0.24
CA VAL A 45 13.66 5.68 0.81
C VAL A 45 14.60 5.13 1.89
N PHE A 46 14.47 3.85 2.26
CA PHE A 46 15.41 3.18 3.14
C PHE A 46 16.83 3.17 2.57
N GLY A 47 16.97 2.90 1.27
CA GLY A 47 18.26 3.03 0.58
C GLY A 47 18.80 4.46 0.59
N LEU A 48 17.95 5.45 0.27
CA LEU A 48 18.33 6.87 0.24
C LEU A 48 18.74 7.39 1.62
N SER A 49 18.22 6.83 2.70
CA SER A 49 18.53 7.29 4.04
C SER A 49 19.99 7.04 4.45
N PHE A 50 20.69 6.12 3.81
CA PHE A 50 22.15 5.97 3.97
C PHE A 50 22.92 7.23 3.55
N LEU A 51 22.35 8.10 2.72
CA LEU A 51 22.98 9.39 2.38
C LEU A 51 23.03 10.35 3.57
N LEU A 52 22.11 10.18 4.54
CA LEU A 52 22.06 10.94 5.79
C LEU A 52 23.20 10.56 6.77
N TRP A 53 23.94 9.48 6.49
CA TRP A 53 25.02 8.99 7.33
C TRP A 53 26.30 9.83 7.21
N LYS A 54 26.27 11.05 7.75
CA LYS A 54 27.34 12.05 7.53
C LYS A 54 28.73 11.60 7.98
N HIS A 55 28.84 10.70 8.95
CA HIS A 55 30.13 10.18 9.43
C HIS A 55 30.76 9.13 8.50
N ILE A 56 30.03 8.63 7.51
CA ILE A 56 30.54 7.70 6.51
C ILE A 56 30.98 8.47 5.24
N PRO A 57 32.13 8.10 4.60
CA PRO A 57 32.53 8.67 3.33
C PRO A 57 31.44 8.59 2.25
N ARG A 58 31.32 9.61 1.39
CA ARG A 58 30.25 9.67 0.36
C ARG A 58 30.24 8.43 -0.56
N VAL A 59 31.42 7.95 -0.94
CA VAL A 59 31.55 6.75 -1.80
C VAL A 59 30.99 5.52 -1.12
N GLU A 60 31.25 5.34 0.18
CA GLU A 60 30.71 4.22 0.94
C GLU A 60 29.19 4.34 1.12
N ARG A 61 28.66 5.55 1.36
CA ARG A 61 27.20 5.77 1.41
C ARG A 61 26.51 5.40 0.10
N LEU A 62 27.06 5.83 -1.04
CA LEU A 62 26.54 5.49 -2.36
C LEU A 62 26.63 3.98 -2.62
N ALA A 63 27.71 3.33 -2.17
CA ALA A 63 27.84 1.88 -2.26
C ALA A 63 26.79 1.14 -1.41
N LEU A 64 26.48 1.62 -0.20
CA LEU A 64 25.44 1.04 0.65
C LEU A 64 24.03 1.24 0.04
N LEU A 65 23.74 2.42 -0.51
CA LEU A 65 22.52 2.68 -1.28
C LEU A 65 22.41 1.70 -2.48
N GLY A 66 23.48 1.60 -3.27
CA GLY A 66 23.53 0.69 -4.42
C GLY A 66 23.34 -0.76 -4.01
N LEU A 67 23.93 -1.18 -2.88
CA LEU A 67 23.79 -2.52 -2.32
C LEU A 67 22.33 -2.83 -1.94
N VAL A 68 21.63 -1.89 -1.30
CA VAL A 68 20.20 -2.04 -0.98
C VAL A 68 19.40 -2.23 -2.27
N GLY A 69 19.66 -1.41 -3.30
CA GLY A 69 19.01 -1.51 -4.60
C GLY A 69 19.25 -2.85 -5.29
N VAL A 70 20.51 -3.29 -5.36
CA VAL A 70 20.91 -4.57 -5.98
C VAL A 70 20.29 -5.75 -5.26
N ILE A 71 20.29 -5.77 -3.93
CA ILE A 71 19.72 -6.89 -3.15
C ILE A 71 18.19 -6.90 -3.27
N THR A 72 17.53 -5.76 -3.07
CA THR A 72 16.07 -5.65 -3.12
C THR A 72 15.57 -5.98 -4.53
N GLY A 73 16.17 -5.37 -5.56
CA GLY A 73 15.85 -5.63 -6.96
C GLY A 73 16.22 -7.05 -7.40
N GLY A 74 17.31 -7.61 -6.87
CA GLY A 74 17.72 -8.98 -7.12
C GLY A 74 16.74 -10.00 -6.56
N ILE A 75 16.27 -9.80 -5.32
CA ILE A 75 15.20 -10.62 -4.71
C ILE A 75 13.93 -10.55 -5.56
N LEU A 76 13.51 -9.34 -5.93
CA LEU A 76 12.32 -9.12 -6.75
C LEU A 76 12.46 -9.82 -8.12
N GLY A 77 13.57 -9.59 -8.82
CA GLY A 77 13.84 -10.20 -10.12
C GLY A 77 13.94 -11.72 -10.05
N ALA A 78 14.60 -12.27 -9.02
CA ALA A 78 14.68 -13.71 -8.80
C ALA A 78 13.30 -14.32 -8.55
N TYR A 79 12.47 -13.70 -7.69
CA TYR A 79 11.09 -14.12 -7.50
C TYR A 79 10.28 -14.05 -8.80
N THR A 80 10.37 -12.93 -9.53
CA THR A 80 9.64 -12.73 -10.78
C THR A 80 9.99 -13.81 -11.81
N LEU A 81 11.27 -14.08 -12.02
CA LEU A 81 11.74 -14.98 -13.07
C LEU A 81 11.66 -16.46 -12.69
N LEU A 82 11.93 -16.81 -11.43
CA LEU A 82 12.06 -18.20 -11.00
C LEU A 82 10.77 -18.76 -10.39
N ILE A 83 9.86 -17.90 -9.90
CA ILE A 83 8.65 -18.33 -9.19
C ILE A 83 7.42 -17.77 -9.90
N HIS A 84 7.30 -16.45 -10.03
CA HIS A 84 6.08 -15.83 -10.54
C HIS A 84 5.81 -16.19 -12.00
N LEU A 85 6.73 -15.87 -12.91
CA LEU A 85 6.55 -16.10 -14.34
C LEU A 85 6.26 -17.58 -14.69
N PRO A 86 6.98 -18.57 -14.14
CA PRO A 86 6.63 -19.98 -14.37
C PRO A 86 5.28 -20.40 -13.79
N SER A 87 4.81 -19.74 -12.71
CA SER A 87 3.55 -20.09 -12.04
C SER A 87 2.33 -19.39 -12.64
N THR A 88 2.51 -18.20 -13.21
CA THR A 88 1.42 -17.35 -13.70
C THR A 88 1.47 -17.12 -15.21
N GLY A 89 2.61 -17.30 -15.87
CA GLY A 89 2.76 -16.96 -17.29
C GLY A 89 2.94 -15.47 -17.58
N THR A 90 3.00 -14.61 -16.55
CA THR A 90 3.15 -13.15 -16.71
C THR A 90 4.30 -12.58 -15.88
N LEU A 91 4.82 -11.42 -16.29
CA LEU A 91 5.78 -10.61 -15.52
C LEU A 91 5.09 -9.58 -14.62
N GLN A 92 3.78 -9.39 -14.76
CA GLN A 92 3.02 -8.44 -13.96
C GLN A 92 2.77 -8.97 -12.55
N LEU A 93 3.54 -8.44 -11.60
CA LEU A 93 3.47 -8.85 -10.20
C LEU A 93 2.18 -8.42 -9.48
N ASN A 94 1.40 -7.50 -10.07
CA ASN A 94 0.07 -7.10 -9.59
C ASN A 94 -0.86 -6.80 -10.77
N CYS A 95 -1.85 -7.65 -10.98
CA CYS A 95 -2.84 -7.50 -12.05
C CYS A 95 -4.13 -6.78 -11.59
N HIS A 96 -4.08 -6.06 -10.47
CA HIS A 96 -5.21 -5.27 -9.97
C HIS A 96 -4.84 -3.81 -9.68
N SER A 97 -3.63 -3.37 -10.03
CA SER A 97 -3.18 -2.00 -9.79
C SER A 97 -4.01 -0.96 -10.55
N GLY A 98 -4.47 -1.27 -11.77
CA GLY A 98 -5.30 -0.36 -12.56
C GLY A 98 -6.63 -0.05 -11.88
N MET A 99 -7.25 -1.07 -11.27
CA MET A 99 -8.50 -0.92 -10.53
C MET A 99 -8.30 -0.02 -9.30
N THR A 100 -7.22 -0.24 -8.54
CA THR A 100 -6.94 0.59 -7.36
C THR A 100 -6.60 2.04 -7.74
N LEU A 101 -5.93 2.25 -8.88
CA LEU A 101 -5.64 3.59 -9.42
C LEU A 101 -6.92 4.32 -9.84
N LEU A 102 -7.84 3.67 -10.55
CA LEU A 102 -9.11 4.28 -10.94
C LEU A 102 -9.99 4.62 -9.75
N ALA A 103 -10.14 3.70 -8.80
CA ALA A 103 -10.84 3.99 -7.54
C ALA A 103 -10.24 5.22 -6.86
N SER A 104 -8.90 5.26 -6.78
CA SER A 104 -8.16 6.37 -6.18
C SER A 104 -8.29 7.70 -6.95
N ALA A 105 -8.53 7.69 -8.26
CA ALA A 105 -8.84 8.90 -9.02
C ALA A 105 -10.22 9.44 -8.65
N VAL A 106 -11.22 8.56 -8.58
CA VAL A 106 -12.60 8.99 -8.33
C VAL A 106 -12.82 9.42 -6.88
N ASP A 107 -12.18 8.75 -5.92
CA ASP A 107 -12.15 9.25 -4.52
C ASP A 107 -11.58 10.66 -4.43
N LYS A 108 -10.57 10.95 -5.25
CA LYS A 108 -9.95 12.27 -5.35
C LYS A 108 -10.69 13.21 -6.29
N ARG A 109 -11.95 12.90 -6.62
CA ARG A 109 -12.81 13.75 -7.45
C ARG A 109 -12.15 14.11 -8.77
N VAL A 110 -11.32 13.22 -9.31
CA VAL A 110 -10.79 13.31 -10.68
C VAL A 110 -11.78 12.54 -11.57
N PRO A 111 -12.62 13.24 -12.34
CA PRO A 111 -13.60 12.62 -13.23
C PRO A 111 -12.92 11.69 -14.24
N VAL A 112 -13.41 10.46 -14.30
CA VAL A 112 -12.98 9.47 -15.29
C VAL A 112 -14.03 9.44 -16.39
N LEU A 113 -13.83 10.25 -17.44
CA LEU A 113 -14.81 10.45 -18.50
C LEU A 113 -14.41 9.71 -19.77
N ALA A 114 -15.39 9.22 -20.54
CA ALA A 114 -15.14 8.64 -21.86
C ALA A 114 -14.41 9.62 -22.79
N SER A 115 -14.62 10.93 -22.60
CA SER A 115 -13.98 12.01 -23.35
C SER A 115 -12.54 12.33 -22.93
N ASN A 116 -12.02 11.74 -21.85
CA ASN A 116 -10.64 12.01 -21.40
C ASN A 116 -9.58 11.55 -22.41
N GLY A 117 -9.89 10.53 -23.23
CA GLY A 117 -8.98 10.02 -24.24
C GLY A 117 -9.45 8.71 -24.87
N PRO A 118 -8.67 8.16 -25.83
CA PRO A 118 -9.05 6.96 -26.57
C PRO A 118 -9.16 5.72 -25.67
N HIS A 119 -8.33 5.57 -24.64
CA HIS A 119 -8.42 4.42 -23.73
C HIS A 119 -9.63 4.55 -22.80
N SER A 120 -9.93 5.77 -22.34
CA SER A 120 -11.12 6.06 -21.55
C SER A 120 -12.40 5.77 -22.35
N ALA A 121 -12.45 6.17 -23.62
CA ALA A 121 -13.55 5.83 -24.51
C ALA A 121 -13.68 4.31 -24.74
N GLN A 122 -12.56 3.61 -24.94
CA GLN A 122 -12.55 2.15 -25.08
C GLN A 122 -13.08 1.46 -23.81
N TYR A 123 -12.59 1.88 -22.64
CA TYR A 123 -13.01 1.30 -21.38
C TYR A 123 -14.48 1.58 -21.07
N ALA A 124 -14.97 2.81 -21.31
CA ALA A 124 -16.38 3.14 -21.17
C ALA A 124 -17.27 2.27 -22.07
N ARG A 125 -16.85 1.98 -23.30
CA ARG A 125 -17.56 1.05 -24.20
C ARG A 125 -17.59 -0.37 -23.65
N LEU A 126 -16.46 -0.87 -23.15
CA LEU A 126 -16.38 -2.21 -22.55
C LEU A 126 -17.30 -2.33 -21.33
N VAL A 127 -17.32 -1.31 -20.48
CA VAL A 127 -18.22 -1.26 -19.31
C VAL A 127 -19.70 -1.22 -19.73
N ALA A 128 -20.02 -0.61 -20.88
CA ALA A 128 -21.37 -0.53 -21.43
C ALA A 128 -21.83 -1.78 -22.20
N LEU A 129 -20.95 -2.79 -22.40
CA LEU A 129 -21.36 -4.05 -22.99
C LEU A 129 -22.27 -4.80 -22.02
N PRO A 130 -23.45 -5.29 -22.47
CA PRO A 130 -24.32 -6.07 -21.61
C PRO A 130 -23.66 -7.41 -21.22
N THR A 131 -24.04 -7.92 -20.05
CA THR A 131 -23.69 -9.26 -19.60
C THR A 131 -24.93 -9.91 -19.01
N ASP A 132 -25.25 -11.11 -19.48
CA ASP A 132 -26.28 -11.98 -18.92
C ASP A 132 -25.78 -12.79 -17.72
N LYS A 133 -24.45 -12.82 -17.52
CA LYS A 133 -23.80 -13.50 -16.41
C LYS A 133 -24.01 -12.72 -15.11
N ASP A 134 -24.38 -13.44 -14.05
CA ASP A 134 -24.35 -12.93 -12.67
C ASP A 134 -22.89 -12.85 -12.20
N LEU A 135 -22.25 -11.71 -12.49
CA LEU A 135 -20.88 -11.44 -12.08
C LEU A 135 -20.90 -10.87 -10.67
N SER A 136 -20.47 -11.68 -9.71
CA SER A 136 -20.43 -11.29 -8.30
C SER A 136 -19.05 -11.57 -7.67
N SER A 137 -18.59 -10.65 -6.83
CA SER A 137 -17.31 -10.73 -6.13
C SER A 137 -17.48 -11.38 -4.76
N TYR A 138 -17.72 -12.69 -4.73
CA TYR A 138 -17.78 -13.46 -3.48
C TYR A 138 -16.43 -14.08 -3.12
N SER A 139 -16.23 -14.43 -1.84
CA SER A 139 -14.99 -15.06 -1.35
C SER A 139 -14.63 -16.39 -2.03
N TYR A 140 -15.59 -17.07 -2.68
CA TYR A 140 -15.32 -18.31 -3.42
C TYR A 140 -14.73 -18.06 -4.82
N THR A 141 -14.74 -16.83 -5.34
CA THR A 141 -14.09 -16.49 -6.62
C THR A 141 -12.60 -16.14 -6.47
N PHE A 142 -12.10 -16.00 -5.23
CA PHE A 142 -10.68 -15.75 -4.92
C PHE A 142 -9.65 -16.68 -5.60
N PRO A 143 -9.94 -17.97 -5.87
CA PRO A 143 -9.03 -18.82 -6.62
C PRO A 143 -8.77 -18.30 -8.05
N TYR A 144 -9.79 -17.72 -8.69
CA TYR A 144 -9.69 -17.18 -10.06
C TYR A 144 -8.93 -15.86 -10.12
N TRP A 145 -8.84 -15.09 -9.02
CA TRP A 145 -8.03 -13.86 -8.95
C TRP A 145 -6.53 -14.13 -9.15
N ARG A 146 -6.11 -15.39 -9.04
CA ARG A 146 -4.73 -15.81 -9.32
C ARG A 146 -4.51 -16.13 -10.80
N ASN A 147 -5.57 -16.28 -11.59
CA ASN A 147 -5.49 -16.50 -13.02
C ASN A 147 -5.35 -15.12 -13.71
N PRO A 148 -4.21 -14.84 -14.36
CA PRO A 148 -3.96 -13.56 -15.01
C PRO A 148 -4.80 -13.32 -16.27
N ASP A 149 -5.29 -14.39 -16.88
CA ASP A 149 -6.01 -14.38 -18.15
C ASP A 149 -7.53 -14.35 -17.94
N SER A 150 -8.28 -14.33 -19.05
CA SER A 150 -9.74 -14.43 -19.05
C SER A 150 -10.23 -15.64 -18.24
N TRP A 151 -11.34 -15.46 -17.53
CA TRP A 151 -12.00 -16.53 -16.79
C TRP A 151 -13.11 -17.19 -17.62
N PHE A 152 -13.30 -16.75 -18.85
CA PHE A 152 -14.22 -17.30 -19.83
C PHE A 152 -13.46 -17.93 -21.00
N SER A 153 -14.15 -18.78 -21.77
CA SER A 153 -13.59 -19.35 -22.98
C SER A 153 -13.42 -18.27 -24.07
N GLN A 154 -12.50 -18.47 -25.03
CA GLN A 154 -12.30 -17.51 -26.11
C GLN A 154 -13.59 -17.21 -26.90
N ALA A 155 -14.45 -18.21 -27.10
CA ALA A 155 -15.73 -18.03 -27.78
C ALA A 155 -16.67 -17.10 -27.00
N GLU A 156 -16.72 -17.21 -25.67
CA GLU A 156 -17.51 -16.31 -24.81
C GLU A 156 -16.92 -14.89 -24.79
N VAL A 157 -15.59 -14.76 -24.86
CA VAL A 157 -14.93 -13.46 -24.98
C VAL A 157 -15.25 -12.81 -26.32
N ASP A 158 -15.15 -13.54 -27.42
CA ASP A 158 -15.46 -13.05 -28.76
C ASP A 158 -16.95 -12.64 -28.86
N GLU A 159 -17.85 -13.46 -28.28
CA GLU A 159 -19.27 -13.14 -28.17
C GLU A 159 -19.48 -11.83 -27.42
N TYR A 160 -18.91 -11.69 -26.21
CA TYR A 160 -18.96 -10.48 -25.40
C TYR A 160 -18.48 -9.24 -26.16
N LEU A 161 -17.32 -9.32 -26.82
CA LEU A 161 -16.73 -8.19 -27.56
C LEU A 161 -17.50 -7.84 -28.85
N SER A 162 -18.32 -8.76 -29.37
CA SER A 162 -19.13 -8.55 -30.57
C SER A 162 -20.51 -7.96 -30.32
N GLN A 163 -20.94 -7.87 -29.06
CA GLN A 163 -22.27 -7.36 -28.72
C GLN A 163 -22.45 -5.89 -29.11
N SER A 164 -23.69 -5.49 -29.41
CA SER A 164 -24.02 -4.09 -29.62
C SER A 164 -23.84 -3.31 -28.31
N VAL A 165 -22.99 -2.30 -28.32
CA VAL A 165 -22.80 -1.40 -27.17
C VAL A 165 -24.11 -0.66 -26.90
N GLY A 166 -24.58 -0.71 -25.65
CA GLY A 166 -25.72 0.10 -25.20
C GLY A 166 -25.34 1.57 -25.01
N ASP A 167 -26.03 2.24 -24.09
CA ASP A 167 -25.69 3.62 -23.72
C ASP A 167 -24.32 3.67 -23.04
N VAL A 168 -23.34 4.29 -23.71
CA VAL A 168 -22.00 4.48 -23.16
C VAL A 168 -22.08 5.55 -22.06
N PRO A 169 -21.66 5.27 -20.83
CA PRO A 169 -21.70 6.26 -19.77
C PRO A 169 -20.66 7.36 -20.04
N ASP A 170 -21.08 8.62 -19.86
CA ASP A 170 -20.18 9.76 -19.97
C ASP A 170 -19.10 9.73 -18.87
N GLU A 171 -19.50 9.34 -17.65
CA GLU A 171 -18.63 9.13 -16.49
C GLU A 171 -18.56 7.64 -16.14
N ILE A 172 -17.35 7.11 -16.09
CA ILE A 172 -17.09 5.70 -15.77
C ILE A 172 -17.36 5.50 -14.26
N PRO A 173 -18.39 4.71 -13.89
CA PRO A 173 -18.96 4.71 -12.53
C PRO A 173 -18.01 4.16 -11.46
N VAL A 174 -18.23 4.63 -10.21
CA VAL A 174 -17.67 4.40 -8.82
C VAL A 174 -18.00 3.11 -8.05
N ALA A 175 -18.96 2.31 -8.49
CA ALA A 175 -19.35 1.11 -7.73
C ALA A 175 -18.97 -0.13 -8.54
N ILE A 176 -18.05 -0.97 -8.05
CA ILE A 176 -17.83 -2.33 -8.59
C ILE A 176 -17.34 -2.35 -10.06
N HIS A 177 -16.50 -1.40 -10.49
CA HIS A 177 -16.42 -1.01 -11.91
C HIS A 177 -15.92 -2.18 -12.74
N ALA A 178 -16.73 -2.56 -13.72
CA ALA A 178 -16.29 -3.39 -14.81
C ALA A 178 -15.92 -4.83 -14.40
N LEU A 179 -16.70 -5.48 -13.54
CA LEU A 179 -16.56 -6.93 -13.35
C LEU A 179 -16.52 -7.66 -14.69
N ALA A 180 -17.36 -7.27 -15.66
CA ALA A 180 -17.32 -7.86 -16.99
C ALA A 180 -15.93 -7.74 -17.65
N PRO A 181 -15.35 -6.54 -17.90
CA PRO A 181 -13.98 -6.45 -18.43
C PRO A 181 -12.93 -7.22 -17.63
N ASN A 182 -13.02 -7.24 -16.29
CA ASN A 182 -12.08 -8.00 -15.48
C ASN A 182 -12.20 -9.52 -15.67
N TRP A 183 -13.40 -10.04 -15.89
CA TRP A 183 -13.66 -11.47 -16.09
C TRP A 183 -13.43 -11.91 -17.54
N PHE A 184 -13.82 -11.09 -18.52
CA PHE A 184 -13.73 -11.41 -19.95
C PHE A 184 -12.35 -11.11 -20.56
N LEU A 185 -11.68 -10.02 -20.17
CA LEU A 185 -10.31 -9.73 -20.62
C LEU A 185 -9.25 -10.38 -19.72
N GLY A 186 -9.63 -10.70 -18.48
CA GLY A 186 -8.69 -11.09 -17.44
C GLY A 186 -8.10 -9.90 -16.69
N PRO A 187 -7.61 -10.11 -15.46
CA PRO A 187 -7.19 -9.02 -14.58
C PRO A 187 -5.98 -8.25 -15.11
N CYS A 188 -4.99 -8.90 -15.73
CA CYS A 188 -3.76 -8.22 -16.14
C CYS A 188 -3.99 -7.26 -17.33
N GLU A 189 -4.72 -7.72 -18.35
CA GLU A 189 -5.04 -6.89 -19.52
C GLU A 189 -5.96 -5.73 -19.13
N ASN A 190 -7.00 -6.02 -18.34
CA ASN A 190 -7.91 -5.00 -17.84
C ASN A 190 -7.17 -3.97 -16.96
N SER A 191 -6.30 -4.40 -16.05
CA SER A 191 -5.48 -3.52 -15.21
C SER A 191 -4.56 -2.61 -16.04
N ALA A 192 -3.98 -3.13 -17.13
CA ALA A 192 -3.16 -2.32 -18.03
C ALA A 192 -4.00 -1.24 -18.73
N LEU A 193 -5.21 -1.58 -19.20
CA LEU A 193 -6.14 -0.61 -19.78
C LEU A 193 -6.57 0.44 -18.75
N GLN A 194 -7.02 0.02 -17.57
CA GLN A 194 -7.43 0.90 -16.47
C GLN A 194 -6.30 1.85 -16.04
N THR A 195 -5.04 1.39 -16.03
CA THR A 195 -3.88 2.25 -15.76
C THR A 195 -3.75 3.36 -16.81
N ARG A 196 -3.99 3.07 -18.10
CA ARG A 196 -3.98 4.10 -19.15
C ARG A 196 -5.15 5.07 -19.03
N VAL A 197 -6.34 4.58 -18.71
CA VAL A 197 -7.52 5.40 -18.41
C VAL A 197 -7.23 6.36 -17.25
N TYR A 198 -6.61 5.87 -16.18
CA TYR A 198 -6.15 6.67 -15.06
C TYR A 198 -5.18 7.77 -15.53
N LEU A 199 -4.17 7.42 -16.33
CA LEU A 199 -3.19 8.37 -16.85
C LEU A 199 -3.83 9.47 -17.72
N GLU A 200 -4.82 9.13 -18.56
CA GLU A 200 -5.60 10.10 -19.34
C GLU A 200 -6.39 11.06 -18.43
N ALA A 201 -7.06 10.53 -17.40
CA ALA A 201 -7.83 11.34 -16.46
C ALA A 201 -6.96 12.33 -15.68
N ILE A 202 -5.83 11.87 -15.15
CA ILE A 202 -4.94 12.75 -14.36
C ILE A 202 -4.19 13.76 -15.22
N ALA A 203 -3.94 13.46 -16.51
CA ALA A 203 -3.28 14.39 -17.42
C ALA A 203 -4.12 15.65 -17.64
N LEU A 204 -5.45 15.52 -17.61
CA LEU A 204 -6.38 16.65 -17.74
C LEU A 204 -6.56 17.41 -16.42
N GLN A 205 -6.36 16.76 -15.27
CA GLN A 205 -6.61 17.35 -13.95
C GLN A 205 -5.47 17.13 -12.94
N PRO A 206 -4.22 17.48 -13.27
CA PRO A 206 -3.06 17.18 -12.41
C PRO A 206 -3.09 17.96 -11.09
N ILE A 207 -3.66 19.17 -11.09
CA ILE A 207 -3.77 20.00 -9.89
C ILE A 207 -4.78 19.40 -8.91
N THR A 208 -5.95 18.97 -9.40
CA THR A 208 -6.96 18.28 -8.58
C THR A 208 -6.36 17.06 -7.91
N LEU A 209 -5.67 16.21 -8.69
CA LEU A 209 -4.97 15.04 -8.16
C LEU A 209 -3.97 15.44 -7.06
N ALA A 210 -3.13 16.44 -7.30
CA ALA A 210 -2.11 16.86 -6.34
C ALA A 210 -2.71 17.39 -5.03
N LEU A 211 -3.75 18.22 -5.12
CA LEU A 211 -4.43 18.79 -3.95
C LEU A 211 -5.13 17.72 -3.13
N GLU A 212 -5.88 16.82 -3.77
CA GLU A 212 -6.59 15.75 -3.07
C GLU A 212 -5.64 14.67 -2.56
N THR A 213 -4.49 14.46 -3.22
CA THR A 213 -3.40 13.62 -2.71
C THR A 213 -2.79 14.22 -1.45
N ALA A 214 -2.53 15.53 -1.44
CA ALA A 214 -2.00 16.24 -0.27
C ALA A 214 -3.01 16.23 0.89
N ARG A 215 -4.30 16.45 0.61
CA ARG A 215 -5.38 16.32 1.58
C ARG A 215 -5.42 14.91 2.15
N SER A 216 -5.37 13.88 1.32
CA SER A 216 -5.35 12.48 1.72
C SER A 216 -4.14 12.15 2.60
N ILE A 217 -2.94 12.63 2.26
CA ILE A 217 -1.74 12.48 3.10
C ILE A 217 -1.95 13.13 4.46
N LEU A 218 -2.49 14.36 4.49
CA LEU A 218 -2.76 15.07 5.73
C LEU A 218 -3.80 14.33 6.59
N LEU A 219 -4.89 13.86 5.97
CA LEU A 219 -5.90 13.05 6.64
C LEU A 219 -5.28 11.77 7.20
N MET A 220 -4.46 11.05 6.44
CA MET A 220 -3.78 9.85 6.95
C MET A 220 -2.76 10.16 8.06
N LEU A 221 -2.02 11.27 7.98
CA LEU A 221 -1.10 11.72 9.04
C LEU A 221 -1.83 12.05 10.33
N LEU A 222 -2.97 12.73 10.21
CA LEU A 222 -3.90 13.02 11.30
C LEU A 222 -4.77 11.79 11.64
N GLN A 223 -4.60 10.70 10.89
CA GLN A 223 -5.38 9.47 10.94
C GLN A 223 -6.90 9.76 10.93
N GLN A 224 -7.34 10.80 10.24
CA GLN A 224 -8.76 11.09 10.06
C GLN A 224 -9.30 10.26 8.88
N PRO A 225 -10.37 9.46 9.09
CA PRO A 225 -11.02 8.79 7.98
C PRO A 225 -11.67 9.83 7.04
N PRO A 226 -11.78 9.55 5.74
CA PRO A 226 -12.62 10.34 4.85
C PRO A 226 -14.09 10.34 5.33
N GLU A 227 -14.84 11.39 4.98
CA GLU A 227 -16.21 11.66 5.46
C GLU A 227 -17.23 10.57 5.04
N ASP A 228 -16.89 9.77 4.03
CA ASP A 228 -17.78 8.81 3.38
C ASP A 228 -17.79 7.47 4.13
N GLY A 229 -18.67 7.34 5.13
CA GLY A 229 -19.21 6.05 5.64
C GLY A 229 -18.28 5.18 6.49
N PHE A 230 -17.01 5.52 6.58
CA PHE A 230 -15.99 4.68 7.20
C PHE A 230 -15.44 5.22 8.53
N GLN A 231 -16.34 5.81 9.32
CA GLN A 231 -16.01 6.51 10.57
C GLN A 231 -15.33 5.63 11.65
N ASN A 232 -15.32 4.30 11.47
CA ASN A 232 -14.73 3.32 12.39
C ASN A 232 -13.46 2.62 11.86
N MET A 233 -12.84 3.09 10.78
CA MET A 233 -11.74 2.39 10.11
C MET A 233 -10.36 2.61 10.75
N TYR A 234 -10.26 2.27 12.03
CA TYR A 234 -9.01 1.94 12.70
C TYR A 234 -8.89 0.42 12.85
N LEU A 235 -7.74 -0.10 13.27
CA LEU A 235 -7.70 -1.45 13.83
C LEU A 235 -8.81 -1.52 14.89
N ASP A 236 -9.71 -2.50 14.75
CA ASP A 236 -10.81 -2.67 15.68
C ASP A 236 -10.26 -2.60 17.11
N SER A 237 -10.92 -1.83 17.97
CA SER A 237 -10.55 -1.80 19.37
C SER A 237 -10.68 -3.22 19.94
N ALA A 238 -9.94 -3.52 21.00
CA ALA A 238 -10.07 -4.82 21.66
C ALA A 238 -11.53 -5.13 22.07
N GLU A 239 -12.36 -4.11 22.27
CA GLU A 239 -13.79 -4.21 22.61
C GLU A 239 -14.68 -4.54 21.39
N GLN A 240 -14.20 -4.28 20.17
CA GLN A 240 -14.90 -4.52 18.90
C GLN A 240 -14.56 -5.89 18.28
N ILE A 241 -13.65 -6.65 18.92
CA ILE A 241 -13.18 -7.92 18.40
C ILE A 241 -13.71 -9.05 19.28
N GLU A 242 -14.45 -9.96 18.66
CA GLU A 242 -14.78 -11.24 19.28
C GLU A 242 -13.58 -12.17 19.15
N PHE A 243 -13.02 -12.58 20.29
CA PHE A 243 -11.95 -13.56 20.31
C PHE A 243 -12.51 -14.97 20.55
N GLN A 244 -12.16 -15.89 19.65
CA GLN A 244 -12.56 -17.29 19.67
C GLN A 244 -11.31 -18.17 19.72
N ASP A 245 -11.45 -19.35 20.33
CA ASP A 245 -10.42 -20.39 20.47
C ASP A 245 -9.13 -19.91 21.17
N GLY A 246 -8.91 -20.38 22.41
CA GLY A 246 -7.71 -20.07 23.18
C GLY A 246 -6.45 -20.71 22.60
N GLY A 247 -5.70 -19.98 21.77
CA GLY A 247 -4.35 -20.37 21.36
C GLY A 247 -3.29 -20.08 22.43
N THR A 248 -2.08 -20.60 22.22
CA THR A 248 -0.95 -20.40 23.15
C THR A 248 -0.38 -18.99 23.06
N LEU A 249 0.18 -18.47 24.16
CA LEU A 249 0.87 -17.17 24.23
C LEU A 249 -0.01 -15.94 23.88
N GLY A 250 -1.32 -16.05 24.08
CA GLY A 250 -2.27 -14.97 23.82
C GLY A 250 -2.62 -14.78 22.34
N PHE A 251 -2.28 -15.73 21.47
CA PHE A 251 -2.81 -15.76 20.11
C PHE A 251 -4.21 -16.38 20.10
N GLN A 252 -5.19 -15.69 19.52
CA GLN A 252 -6.58 -16.14 19.43
C GLN A 252 -7.15 -15.83 18.05
N ARG A 253 -8.18 -16.55 17.62
CA ARG A 253 -8.88 -16.20 16.38
C ARG A 253 -9.77 -14.99 16.63
N ALA A 254 -9.61 -13.94 15.83
CA ALA A 254 -10.43 -12.75 15.90
C ALA A 254 -11.56 -12.78 14.86
N HIS A 255 -12.73 -12.33 15.28
CA HIS A 255 -13.88 -12.03 14.45
C HIS A 255 -14.35 -10.59 14.68
N SER A 256 -14.49 -9.85 13.59
CA SER A 256 -14.97 -8.46 13.57
C SER A 256 -15.32 -8.06 12.13
N ALA A 257 -15.59 -6.77 11.89
CA ALA A 257 -15.71 -6.25 10.53
C ALA A 257 -14.43 -6.44 9.70
N LEU A 258 -13.25 -6.45 10.35
CA LEU A 258 -11.94 -6.55 9.70
C LEU A 258 -11.30 -7.93 9.82
N TYR A 259 -11.59 -8.69 10.88
CA TYR A 259 -11.05 -10.03 11.10
C TYR A 259 -12.12 -11.09 10.79
N LYS A 260 -11.78 -12.05 9.93
CA LYS A 260 -12.67 -13.16 9.53
C LYS A 260 -12.09 -14.50 9.97
N GLY A 261 -11.85 -14.65 11.28
CA GLY A 261 -11.24 -15.84 11.87
C GLY A 261 -9.71 -15.86 11.81
N ASN A 262 -9.09 -14.69 11.59
CA ASN A 262 -7.64 -14.53 11.53
C ASN A 262 -7.02 -14.76 12.91
N LEU A 263 -5.86 -15.42 12.96
CA LEU A 263 -5.09 -15.55 14.20
C LEU A 263 -4.40 -14.23 14.53
N VAL A 264 -4.70 -13.66 15.69
CA VAL A 264 -4.15 -12.37 16.15
C VAL A 264 -3.61 -12.48 17.57
N TRP A 265 -2.70 -11.59 17.95
CA TRP A 265 -2.15 -11.54 19.30
C TRP A 265 -2.98 -10.60 20.19
N GLN A 266 -3.88 -11.18 20.99
CA GLN A 266 -4.83 -10.43 21.83
C GLN A 266 -4.14 -9.44 22.79
N PRO A 267 -3.05 -9.79 23.51
CA PRO A 267 -2.37 -8.84 24.38
C PRO A 267 -1.85 -7.61 23.63
N GLY A 268 -1.34 -7.79 22.41
CA GLY A 268 -0.88 -6.69 21.57
C GLY A 268 -2.00 -5.76 21.16
N ILE A 269 -3.16 -6.32 20.78
CA ILE A 269 -4.35 -5.55 20.44
C ILE A 269 -4.87 -4.79 21.65
N ALA A 270 -4.89 -5.40 22.83
CA ALA A 270 -5.33 -4.76 24.07
C ALA A 270 -4.41 -3.60 24.46
N VAL A 271 -3.10 -3.80 24.42
CA VAL A 271 -2.10 -2.74 24.68
C VAL A 271 -2.23 -1.62 23.65
N PHE A 272 -2.34 -1.96 22.36
CA PHE A 272 -2.50 -0.97 21.30
C PHE A 272 -3.80 -0.16 21.48
N SER A 273 -4.91 -0.84 21.77
CA SER A 273 -6.20 -0.21 22.03
C SER A 273 -6.15 0.69 23.26
N ALA A 274 -5.58 0.25 24.37
CA ALA A 274 -5.46 1.04 25.60
C ALA A 274 -4.58 2.30 25.41
N LEU A 275 -3.50 2.20 24.64
CA LEU A 275 -2.60 3.32 24.38
C LEU A 275 -3.18 4.34 23.39
N PHE A 276 -4.03 3.90 22.45
CA PHE A 276 -4.38 4.71 21.28
C PHE A 276 -5.87 5.03 21.12
N ALA A 277 -6.80 4.27 21.73
CA ALA A 277 -8.25 4.49 21.66
C ALA A 277 -8.77 5.68 22.51
N PRO A 278 -8.29 5.96 23.74
CA PRO A 278 -8.97 6.95 24.60
C PRO A 278 -8.66 8.42 24.29
N VAL A 279 -7.54 8.74 23.61
CA VAL A 279 -7.02 10.12 23.52
C VAL A 279 -6.70 10.58 22.10
N ASN A 280 -6.82 9.73 21.07
CA ASN A 280 -6.34 10.10 19.71
C ASN A 280 -4.88 10.60 19.71
N LEU A 281 -4.03 10.11 20.63
CA LEU A 281 -2.62 10.53 20.74
C LEU A 281 -1.88 10.35 19.41
N LEU A 282 -2.23 9.31 18.66
CA LEU A 282 -1.74 9.10 17.31
C LEU A 282 -2.06 10.28 16.37
N LYS A 283 -3.29 10.82 16.39
CA LYS A 283 -3.70 11.97 15.56
C LYS A 283 -2.97 13.25 15.94
N LEU A 284 -2.84 13.52 17.24
CA LEU A 284 -2.28 14.78 17.75
C LEU A 284 -0.76 14.82 17.69
N LEU A 285 -0.09 13.69 17.97
CA LEU A 285 1.35 13.64 18.12
C LEU A 285 2.08 13.27 16.83
N THR A 286 1.43 12.64 15.85
CA THR A 286 2.11 12.25 14.60
C THR A 286 2.71 13.46 13.87
N PRO A 287 1.95 14.54 13.53
CA PRO A 287 2.55 15.68 12.82
C PRO A 287 3.73 16.33 13.56
N PRO A 288 3.63 16.69 14.86
CA PRO A 288 4.77 17.27 15.57
C PRO A 288 5.92 16.29 15.76
N ALA A 289 5.67 14.98 15.93
CA ALA A 289 6.72 13.97 16.01
C ALA A 289 7.49 13.83 14.68
N VAL A 290 6.79 13.82 13.54
CA VAL A 290 7.40 13.81 12.21
C VAL A 290 8.24 15.07 12.00
N ALA A 291 7.69 16.26 12.30
CA ALA A 291 8.41 17.52 12.18
C ALA A 291 9.66 17.55 13.07
N ALA A 292 9.54 17.12 14.33
CA ALA A 292 10.64 17.05 15.28
C ALA A 292 11.72 16.04 14.84
N ALA A 293 11.34 14.87 14.32
CA ALA A 293 12.27 13.86 13.82
C ALA A 293 13.10 14.39 12.64
N LEU A 294 12.45 15.06 11.68
CA LEU A 294 13.12 15.69 10.55
C LEU A 294 14.00 16.88 10.98
N TRP A 295 13.56 17.64 11.99
CA TRP A 295 14.30 18.78 12.52
C TRP A 295 15.55 18.39 13.32
N LYS A 296 15.44 17.37 14.20
CA LYS A 296 16.56 16.88 15.01
C LYS A 296 17.69 16.33 14.15
N ARG A 297 17.39 15.90 12.91
CA ARG A 297 18.33 15.33 11.94
C ARG A 297 19.07 14.10 12.47
N ASP A 298 18.48 13.41 13.46
CA ASP A 298 18.88 12.06 13.82
C ASP A 298 18.58 11.15 12.63
N TRP A 299 19.56 10.36 12.20
CA TRP A 299 19.45 9.62 10.95
C TRP A 299 18.32 8.57 11.03
N LEU A 300 18.17 7.89 12.17
CA LEU A 300 17.20 6.81 12.35
C LEU A 300 15.79 7.39 12.37
N LEU A 301 15.57 8.43 13.17
CA LEU A 301 14.26 9.08 13.28
C LEU A 301 13.87 9.79 11.98
N ALA A 302 14.80 10.46 11.31
CA ALA A 302 14.57 11.03 9.99
C ALA A 302 14.24 9.94 8.96
N THR A 303 14.92 8.79 9.01
CA THR A 303 14.59 7.63 8.16
C THR A 303 13.16 7.16 8.40
N VAL A 304 12.77 6.97 9.66
CA VAL A 304 11.41 6.52 10.02
C VAL A 304 10.35 7.52 9.53
N ALA A 305 10.60 8.83 9.71
CA ALA A 305 9.71 9.87 9.21
C ALA A 305 9.60 9.87 7.68
N LEU A 306 10.72 9.76 6.97
CA LEU A 306 10.73 9.70 5.50
C LEU A 306 10.03 8.45 4.97
N LEU A 307 10.23 7.29 5.61
CA LEU A 307 9.54 6.05 5.27
C LEU A 307 8.03 6.20 5.42
N LEU A 308 7.59 6.81 6.53
CA LEU A 308 6.17 7.08 6.76
C LEU A 308 5.61 7.99 5.67
N LEU A 309 6.26 9.10 5.37
CA LEU A 309 5.80 10.05 4.35
C LEU A 309 5.75 9.43 2.95
N ALA A 310 6.73 8.58 2.60
CA ALA A 310 6.76 7.92 1.31
C ALA A 310 5.66 6.87 1.15
N GLU A 311 5.39 6.08 2.19
CA GLU A 311 4.26 5.16 2.21
C GLU A 311 2.92 5.90 2.13
N LEU A 312 2.79 7.02 2.83
CA LEU A 312 1.60 7.86 2.76
C LEU A 312 1.37 8.42 1.37
N VAL A 313 2.42 8.89 0.69
CA VAL A 313 2.32 9.33 -0.71
C VAL A 313 1.94 8.16 -1.61
N ALA A 314 2.57 7.00 -1.45
CA ALA A 314 2.31 5.82 -2.27
C ALA A 314 0.87 5.32 -2.11
N ILE A 315 0.39 5.18 -0.87
CA ILE A 315 -0.99 4.81 -0.54
C ILE A 315 -1.97 5.86 -1.10
N SER A 316 -1.69 7.14 -0.85
CA SER A 316 -2.53 8.24 -1.32
C SER A 316 -2.69 8.20 -2.83
N LEU A 317 -1.60 8.00 -3.60
CA LEU A 317 -1.66 7.99 -5.06
C LEU A 317 -2.33 6.74 -5.64
N ALA A 318 -2.07 5.56 -5.05
CA ALA A 318 -2.33 4.28 -5.70
C ALA A 318 -3.56 3.52 -5.18
N ALA A 319 -4.18 3.97 -4.09
CA ALA A 319 -5.25 3.23 -3.44
C ALA A 319 -6.39 4.14 -2.97
N HIS A 320 -7.56 3.51 -2.79
CA HIS A 320 -8.61 3.99 -1.91
C HIS A 320 -8.11 3.88 -0.46
N ILE A 321 -8.39 4.88 0.39
CA ILE A 321 -7.91 4.89 1.77
C ILE A 321 -8.72 3.91 2.61
N GLU A 322 -8.09 2.78 2.95
CA GLU A 322 -8.70 1.70 3.72
C GLU A 322 -7.96 1.43 5.05
N PRO A 323 -8.62 0.90 6.09
CA PRO A 323 -8.06 0.71 7.42
C PRO A 323 -6.87 -0.25 7.40
N ARG A 324 -6.97 -1.30 6.58
CA ARG A 324 -5.93 -2.31 6.43
C ARG A 324 -4.60 -1.74 5.93
N LEU A 325 -4.61 -0.58 5.26
CA LEU A 325 -3.40 0.09 4.80
C LEU A 325 -2.64 0.72 5.97
N TYR A 326 -3.34 1.19 6.99
CA TYR A 326 -2.73 1.77 8.20
C TYR A 326 -1.97 0.74 9.05
N ALA A 327 -2.31 -0.56 8.95
CA ALA A 327 -1.58 -1.61 9.67
C ALA A 327 -0.09 -1.65 9.29
N ALA A 328 0.27 -1.29 8.04
CA ALA A 328 1.66 -1.19 7.61
C ALA A 328 2.38 0.03 8.21
N LEU A 329 1.63 1.11 8.46
CA LEU A 329 2.13 2.39 8.95
C LEU A 329 2.28 2.42 10.48
N ALA A 330 1.47 1.63 11.19
CA ALA A 330 1.41 1.61 12.65
C ALA A 330 2.79 1.52 13.33
N PRO A 331 3.72 0.64 12.91
CA PRO A 331 5.05 0.60 13.51
C PRO A 331 5.84 1.91 13.36
N LEU A 332 5.69 2.63 12.24
CA LEU A 332 6.38 3.90 11.99
C LEU A 332 5.79 5.01 12.87
N TYR A 333 4.46 5.07 12.98
CA TYR A 333 3.78 5.99 13.90
C TYR A 333 4.23 5.77 15.34
N THR A 334 4.21 4.51 15.82
CA THR A 334 4.56 4.18 17.20
C THR A 334 6.01 4.53 17.53
N ILE A 335 6.96 4.30 16.62
CA ILE A 335 8.38 4.67 16.83
C ILE A 335 8.52 6.19 16.98
N LEU A 336 7.92 6.97 16.08
CA LEU A 336 8.04 8.43 16.09
C LEU A 336 7.39 9.05 17.34
N ILE A 337 6.18 8.61 17.67
CA ILE A 337 5.44 9.12 18.82
C ILE A 337 6.11 8.71 20.14
N GLY A 338 6.52 7.44 20.25
CA GLY A 338 7.21 6.94 21.44
C GLY A 338 8.49 7.73 21.72
N TRP A 339 9.29 8.00 20.67
CA TRP A 339 10.46 8.86 20.79
C TRP A 339 10.08 10.30 21.19
N PHE A 340 9.09 10.90 20.53
CA PHE A 340 8.69 12.28 20.79
C PHE A 340 8.19 12.49 22.23
N LEU A 341 7.43 11.53 22.77
CA LEU A 341 7.00 11.55 24.17
C LEU A 341 8.17 11.42 25.14
N ALA A 342 9.15 10.56 24.84
CA ALA A 342 10.35 10.42 25.67
C ALA A 342 11.16 11.73 25.73
N GLU A 343 11.31 12.43 24.61
CA GLU A 343 11.98 13.75 24.56
C GLU A 343 11.26 14.81 25.38
N ILE A 344 9.91 14.83 25.31
CA ILE A 344 9.12 15.76 26.11
C ILE A 344 9.31 15.45 27.60
N ALA A 345 9.25 14.17 27.98
CA ALA A 345 9.43 13.74 29.37
C ALA A 345 10.81 14.13 29.93
N GLU A 346 11.89 13.95 29.14
CA GLU A 346 13.25 14.33 29.53
C GLU A 346 13.41 15.85 29.75
N ARG A 347 12.68 16.68 28.99
CA ARG A 347 12.74 18.15 29.14
C ARG A 347 11.93 18.71 30.32
N VAL A 348 11.00 17.92 30.85
CA VAL A 348 10.13 18.30 31.97
C VAL A 348 10.76 17.95 33.33
N GLN A 349 11.75 17.05 33.34
CA GLN A 349 12.53 16.67 34.53
C GLN A 349 13.62 17.70 34.85
#